data_AF-A0A2E0CV69-F1
#
_entry.id   AF-A0A2E0CV69-F1
#
_cell.length_a   1.000
_cell.length_b   1.000
_cell.length_c   1.000
_cell.angle_alpha   90.00
_cell.angle_beta   90.00
_cell.angle_gamma   90.00
#
_symmetry.space_group_name_H-M   'P 1'
#
loop_
_entity.id
_entity.type
_entity.pdbx_description
1 polymer ?
#
loop_
_entity_poly.entity_id
_entity_poly.type
_entity_poly.pdbx_seq_one_letter_code
_entity_poly.pdbx_strand_id
1 'polypeptide(L)'
;MKNGKKNTIVIKIGGSTLGESDSSLSDIIKFSKEVSPIIVHGGGKEINKWIAKQGIHPEFINGLRRTDKDTRDVAASVLSGLINNTIVSEIENLGGNATGLSGISNSLFECKMFSEELGYVGEIIKVNSEILRKIINNDSIPVIAPLGINIYSNKTEDNILNINADTAASFISNNMRSEKLIFLTDVEGVLDHNKRLISKITKSQATELLKSGIISGGMIPKIEACLNGIQNGGSAHIIDGRDSGALLQCIENKIIGTKII
;
A
#
# COMPACT_ATOMS: atom_id res chain seq x y z
N MET A 1 29.77 -18.75 1.24
CA MET A 1 28.82 -17.65 1.50
C MET A 1 27.43 -18.23 1.35
N LYS A 2 26.62 -18.29 2.41
CA LYS A 2 25.22 -18.74 2.27
C LYS A 2 24.50 -17.69 1.42
N ASN A 3 24.05 -18.07 0.23
CA ASN A 3 23.07 -17.33 -0.58
C ASN A 3 21.73 -17.28 0.19
N GLY A 4 21.69 -16.53 1.29
CA GLY A 4 20.48 -16.31 2.08
C GLY A 4 19.59 -15.34 1.34
N LYS A 5 18.50 -15.82 0.74
CA LYS A 5 17.47 -14.97 0.16
C LYS A 5 16.94 -14.03 1.26
N LYS A 6 17.13 -12.71 1.10
CA LYS A 6 16.58 -11.70 2.02
C LYS A 6 15.06 -11.88 2.14
N ASN A 7 14.52 -11.71 3.33
CA ASN A 7 13.07 -11.77 3.54
C ASN A 7 12.41 -10.55 2.89
N THR A 8 11.33 -10.78 2.14
CA THR A 8 10.57 -9.66 1.55
C THR A 8 9.67 -9.05 2.60
N ILE A 9 9.68 -7.71 2.68
CA ILE A 9 8.71 -6.94 3.47
C ILE A 9 7.98 -5.98 2.54
N VAL A 10 6.66 -5.91 2.66
CA VAL A 10 5.84 -4.96 1.90
C VAL A 10 5.37 -3.88 2.85
N ILE A 11 5.64 -2.63 2.48
CA ILE A 11 5.36 -1.47 3.32
C ILE A 11 4.40 -0.58 2.55
N LYS A 12 3.19 -0.42 3.08
CA LYS A 12 2.24 0.55 2.59
C LYS A 12 2.45 1.87 3.32
N ILE A 13 2.79 2.92 2.58
CA ILE A 13 2.92 4.29 3.09
C ILE A 13 1.64 5.07 2.79
N GLY A 14 1.01 5.62 3.84
CA GLY A 14 -0.13 6.53 3.69
C GLY A 14 0.32 7.94 3.34
N GLY A 15 -0.43 8.65 2.49
CA GLY A 15 -0.12 10.06 2.18
C GLY A 15 -0.28 11.02 3.37
N SER A 16 -0.77 10.55 4.53
CA SER A 16 -0.82 11.31 5.78
C SER A 16 0.41 11.12 6.67
N THR A 17 1.30 10.18 6.36
CA THR A 17 2.49 9.90 7.19
C THR A 17 3.73 10.66 6.73
N LEU A 18 3.85 10.94 5.43
CA LEU A 18 4.98 11.70 4.86
C LEU A 18 4.91 13.18 5.30
N GLY A 19 5.86 13.61 6.14
CA GLY A 19 5.97 14.96 6.71
C GLY A 19 7.32 15.18 7.39
N GLU A 20 7.59 16.39 7.91
CA GLU A 20 8.92 16.78 8.42
C GLU A 20 9.50 15.89 9.53
N SER A 21 8.66 15.18 10.28
CA SER A 21 9.08 14.27 11.35
C SER A 21 9.03 12.77 10.98
N ASP A 22 8.67 12.42 9.74
CA ASP A 22 8.56 11.03 9.29
C ASP A 22 9.96 10.41 9.10
N SER A 23 10.25 9.34 9.82
CA SER A 23 11.51 8.59 9.66
C SER A 23 11.38 7.38 8.74
N SER A 24 10.19 7.07 8.23
CA SER A 24 9.87 5.80 7.57
C SER A 24 10.84 5.48 6.45
N LEU A 25 11.12 6.44 5.55
CA LEU A 25 12.06 6.20 4.45
C LEU A 25 13.49 5.97 4.94
N SER A 26 13.97 6.75 5.92
CA SER A 26 15.27 6.54 6.53
C SER A 26 15.39 5.17 7.22
N ASP A 27 14.30 4.68 7.84
CA ASP A 27 14.25 3.38 8.48
C ASP A 27 14.27 2.23 7.46
N ILE A 28 13.65 2.42 6.29
CA ILE A 28 13.75 1.50 5.16
C ILE A 28 15.21 1.38 4.68
N ILE A 29 15.91 2.50 4.56
CA ILE A 29 17.31 2.49 4.09
C ILE A 29 18.20 1.70 5.05
N LYS A 30 18.03 1.87 6.37
CA LYS A 30 18.81 1.15 7.39
C LYS A 30 18.71 -0.37 7.23
N PHE A 31 17.53 -0.90 6.90
CA PHE A 31 17.32 -2.35 6.77
C PHE A 31 17.37 -2.89 5.34
N SER A 32 17.48 -2.05 4.31
CA SER A 32 17.51 -2.48 2.88
C SER A 32 18.62 -3.50 2.55
N LYS A 33 19.66 -3.62 3.40
CA LYS A 33 20.71 -4.63 3.29
C LYS A 33 20.35 -5.99 3.90
N GLU A 34 19.42 -6.04 4.83
CA GLU A 34 19.01 -7.24 5.57
C GLU A 34 17.71 -7.85 5.03
N VAL A 35 16.81 -7.00 4.54
CA VAL A 35 15.52 -7.37 3.97
C VAL A 35 15.39 -6.83 2.54
N SER A 36 14.39 -7.33 1.81
CA SER A 36 13.99 -6.79 0.51
C SER A 36 12.70 -5.98 0.67
N PRO A 37 12.78 -4.66 0.91
CA PRO A 37 11.60 -3.84 1.05
C PRO A 37 10.93 -3.57 -0.29
N ILE A 38 9.60 -3.55 -0.29
CA ILE A 38 8.76 -3.10 -1.41
C ILE A 38 7.81 -2.05 -0.87
N ILE A 39 7.80 -0.86 -1.46
CA ILE A 39 6.97 0.26 -1.02
C ILE A 39 5.74 0.35 -1.93
N VAL A 40 4.56 0.43 -1.33
CA VAL A 40 3.31 0.78 -2.02
C VAL A 40 2.80 2.06 -1.39
N HIS A 41 2.53 3.11 -2.17
CA HIS A 41 2.10 4.38 -1.60
C HIS A 41 0.65 4.72 -1.93
N GLY A 42 0.00 5.44 -1.04
CA GLY A 42 -1.26 6.12 -1.31
C GLY A 42 -1.05 7.55 -1.83
N GLY A 43 -2.12 8.34 -1.82
CA GLY A 43 -2.05 9.75 -2.23
C GLY A 43 -3.34 10.53 -2.08
N GLY A 44 -4.30 10.06 -1.28
CA GLY A 44 -5.67 10.59 -1.27
C GLY A 44 -5.76 12.11 -1.06
N LYS A 45 -4.97 12.67 -0.14
CA LYS A 45 -4.91 14.11 0.14
C LYS A 45 -4.41 14.92 -1.05
N GLU A 46 -3.31 14.49 -1.67
CA GLU A 46 -2.73 15.19 -2.82
C GLU A 46 -3.63 15.06 -4.05
N ILE A 47 -4.23 13.88 -4.29
CA ILE A 47 -5.24 13.70 -5.34
C ILE A 47 -6.39 14.68 -5.14
N ASN A 48 -6.97 14.78 -3.93
CA ASN A 48 -8.06 15.72 -3.64
C ASN A 48 -7.68 17.17 -3.97
N LYS A 49 -6.45 17.59 -3.64
CA LYS A 49 -5.93 18.93 -3.93
C LYS A 49 -5.85 19.20 -5.43
N TRP A 50 -5.40 18.23 -6.23
CA TRP A 50 -5.32 18.39 -7.69
C TRP A 50 -6.68 18.31 -8.39
N ILE A 51 -7.57 17.44 -7.91
CA ILE A 51 -8.97 17.36 -8.38
C ILE A 51 -9.69 18.69 -8.11
N ALA A 52 -9.53 19.26 -6.92
CA ALA A 52 -10.16 20.53 -6.55
C ALA A 52 -9.66 21.71 -7.43
N LYS A 53 -8.40 21.69 -7.87
CA LYS A 53 -7.87 22.70 -8.82
C LYS A 53 -8.56 22.66 -10.18
N GLN A 54 -9.17 21.55 -10.56
CA GLN A 54 -9.95 21.39 -11.78
C GLN A 54 -11.45 21.64 -11.58
N GLY A 55 -11.87 22.05 -10.37
CA GLY A 55 -13.28 22.27 -10.05
C GLY A 55 -14.09 20.99 -9.85
N ILE A 56 -13.43 19.84 -9.72
CA ILE A 56 -14.09 18.55 -9.50
C ILE A 56 -14.24 18.32 -7.98
N HIS A 57 -15.38 17.76 -7.55
CA HIS A 57 -15.62 17.42 -6.15
C HIS A 57 -15.27 15.94 -5.88
N PRO A 58 -14.41 15.64 -4.89
CA PRO A 58 -14.12 14.27 -4.50
C PRO A 58 -15.37 13.53 -4.00
N GLU A 59 -15.65 12.35 -4.57
CA GLU A 59 -16.73 11.47 -4.12
C GLU A 59 -16.17 10.11 -3.67
N PHE A 60 -16.75 9.56 -2.60
CA PHE A 60 -16.34 8.28 -2.03
C PHE A 60 -17.55 7.39 -1.77
N ILE A 61 -17.44 6.12 -2.16
CA ILE A 61 -18.46 5.08 -1.93
C ILE A 61 -17.76 3.94 -1.19
N ASN A 62 -18.24 3.62 0.01
CA ASN A 62 -17.67 2.56 0.87
C ASN A 62 -16.15 2.68 1.08
N GLY A 63 -15.63 3.91 1.19
CA GLY A 63 -14.21 4.19 1.38
C GLY A 63 -13.34 4.11 0.12
N LEU A 64 -13.91 3.76 -1.03
CA LEU A 64 -13.27 3.84 -2.34
C LEU A 64 -13.62 5.17 -3.01
N ARG A 65 -12.64 5.78 -3.69
CA ARG A 65 -12.88 7.00 -4.47
C ARG A 65 -13.64 6.63 -5.74
N ARG A 66 -14.86 7.17 -5.91
CA ARG A 66 -15.54 7.09 -7.20
C ARG A 66 -14.68 7.82 -8.23
N THR A 67 -14.33 7.13 -9.31
CA THR A 67 -13.30 7.57 -10.25
C THR A 67 -13.90 7.62 -11.65
N ASP A 68 -14.34 8.80 -12.10
CA ASP A 68 -14.67 9.04 -13.51
C ASP A 68 -13.40 9.28 -14.36
N LYS A 69 -13.55 9.62 -15.64
CA LYS A 69 -12.42 9.76 -16.58
C LYS A 69 -11.45 10.86 -16.14
N ASP A 70 -11.98 12.02 -15.75
CA ASP A 70 -11.17 13.16 -15.33
C ASP A 70 -10.48 12.89 -13.99
N THR A 71 -11.22 12.32 -13.04
CA THR A 71 -10.69 11.88 -11.74
C THR A 71 -9.59 10.83 -11.90
N ARG A 72 -9.74 9.89 -12.84
CA ARG A 72 -8.74 8.88 -13.17
C ARG A 72 -7.46 9.53 -13.68
N ASP A 73 -7.55 10.46 -14.62
CA ASP A 73 -6.37 11.10 -15.22
C ASP A 73 -5.60 11.92 -14.19
N VAL A 74 -6.30 12.61 -13.28
CA VAL A 74 -5.66 13.29 -12.14
C VAL A 74 -5.05 12.27 -11.17
N ALA A 75 -5.78 11.24 -10.78
CA ALA A 75 -5.29 10.23 -9.85
C ALA A 75 -4.04 9.52 -10.39
N ALA A 76 -4.06 9.11 -11.67
CA ALA A 76 -2.93 8.49 -12.34
C ALA A 76 -1.72 9.43 -12.35
N SER A 77 -1.90 10.66 -12.80
CA SER A 77 -0.82 11.66 -12.90
C SER A 77 -0.20 12.02 -11.55
N VAL A 78 -1.03 12.17 -10.50
CA VAL A 78 -0.56 12.52 -9.16
C VAL A 78 0.11 11.32 -8.49
N LEU A 79 -0.45 10.12 -8.60
CA LEU A 79 0.13 8.92 -7.99
C LEU A 79 1.44 8.53 -8.67
N SER A 80 1.44 8.26 -9.98
CA SER A 80 2.63 7.75 -10.68
C SER A 80 3.64 8.84 -11.04
N GLY A 81 3.20 10.10 -11.17
CA GLY A 81 4.06 11.23 -11.42
C GLY A 81 4.55 11.87 -10.13
N LEU A 82 3.73 12.72 -9.51
CA LEU A 82 4.18 13.58 -8.42
C LEU A 82 4.62 12.78 -7.18
N ILE A 83 3.76 11.94 -6.63
CA ILE A 83 4.03 11.26 -5.35
C ILE A 83 5.12 10.22 -5.50
N ASN A 84 5.03 9.36 -6.52
CA ASN A 84 6.02 8.30 -6.74
C ASN A 84 7.43 8.87 -6.91
N ASN A 85 7.60 9.91 -7.74
CA ASN A 85 8.90 10.55 -7.92
C ASN A 85 9.38 11.29 -6.67
N THR A 86 8.49 11.83 -5.84
CA THR A 86 8.88 12.45 -4.57
C THR A 86 9.48 11.42 -3.62
N ILE A 87 8.82 10.27 -3.44
CA ILE A 87 9.32 9.18 -2.59
C ILE A 87 10.65 8.63 -3.12
N VAL A 88 10.74 8.40 -4.43
CA VAL A 88 11.99 7.94 -5.07
C VAL A 88 13.11 8.95 -4.85
N SER A 89 12.87 10.23 -5.11
CA SER A 89 13.86 11.30 -4.91
C SER A 89 14.34 11.38 -3.46
N GLU A 90 13.46 11.19 -2.48
CA GLU A 90 13.84 11.20 -1.08
C GLU A 90 14.70 9.99 -0.70
N ILE A 91 14.36 8.80 -1.21
CA ILE A 91 15.18 7.59 -1.03
C ILE A 91 16.58 7.79 -1.62
N GLU A 92 16.69 8.35 -2.83
CA GLU A 92 17.98 8.64 -3.46
C GLU A 92 18.79 9.65 -2.63
N ASN A 93 18.16 10.71 -2.12
CA ASN A 93 18.81 11.70 -1.25
C ASN A 93 19.32 11.10 0.07
N LEU A 94 18.65 10.06 0.58
CA LEU A 94 19.07 9.30 1.76
C LEU A 94 20.17 8.26 1.46
N GLY A 95 20.67 8.20 0.22
CA GLY A 95 21.70 7.25 -0.22
C GLY A 95 21.17 5.83 -0.46
N GLY A 96 19.86 5.69 -0.65
CA GLY A 96 19.24 4.45 -1.11
C GLY A 96 19.36 4.28 -2.63
N ASN A 97 18.68 3.26 -3.14
CA ASN A 97 18.53 2.98 -4.57
C ASN A 97 17.08 2.56 -4.79
N ALA A 98 16.26 3.39 -5.44
CA ALA A 98 14.84 3.13 -5.66
C ALA A 98 14.46 3.14 -7.14
N THR A 99 13.52 2.25 -7.49
CA THR A 99 12.90 2.22 -8.81
C THR A 99 11.41 2.51 -8.67
N GLY A 100 10.99 3.67 -9.17
CA GLY A 100 9.59 4.07 -9.26
C GLY A 100 8.86 3.31 -10.37
N LEU A 101 7.68 2.76 -10.04
CA LEU A 101 6.79 2.06 -10.95
C LEU A 101 5.34 2.42 -10.66
N SER A 102 4.47 2.12 -11.62
CA SER A 102 3.04 1.92 -11.34
C SER A 102 2.68 0.46 -11.57
N GLY A 103 1.52 0.02 -11.10
CA GLY A 103 1.05 -1.33 -11.42
C GLY A 103 0.73 -1.58 -12.91
N ILE A 104 0.80 -0.55 -13.76
CA ILE A 104 0.76 -0.70 -15.22
C ILE A 104 2.10 -1.26 -15.75
N SER A 105 3.23 -0.92 -15.09
CA SER A 105 4.56 -1.32 -15.53
C SER A 105 4.68 -2.84 -15.59
N ASN A 106 5.00 -3.39 -16.78
CA ASN A 106 5.09 -4.84 -17.03
C ASN A 106 3.81 -5.62 -16.67
N SER A 107 2.64 -4.97 -16.74
CA SER A 107 1.35 -5.53 -16.30
C SER A 107 1.40 -6.07 -14.87
N LEU A 108 2.08 -5.35 -13.97
CA LEU A 108 2.21 -5.74 -12.57
C LEU A 108 0.82 -6.00 -11.93
N PHE A 109 -0.19 -5.19 -12.25
CA PHE A 109 -1.58 -5.42 -11.88
C PHE A 109 -2.48 -5.52 -13.13
N GLU A 110 -2.95 -6.73 -13.41
CA GLU A 110 -4.03 -6.98 -14.36
C GLU A 110 -5.36 -6.92 -13.60
N CYS A 111 -6.29 -6.09 -14.09
CA CYS A 111 -7.50 -5.71 -13.38
C CYS A 111 -8.74 -5.77 -14.29
N LYS A 112 -9.91 -5.74 -13.66
CA LYS A 112 -11.20 -5.34 -14.26
C LYS A 112 -11.77 -4.16 -13.50
N MET A 113 -12.78 -3.51 -14.04
CA MET A 113 -13.57 -2.52 -13.28
C MET A 113 -14.24 -3.21 -12.09
N PHE A 114 -14.15 -2.59 -10.91
CA PHE A 114 -14.71 -3.12 -9.67
C PHE A 114 -16.24 -3.11 -9.70
N SER A 115 -16.83 -2.01 -10.15
CA SER A 115 -18.26 -1.85 -10.39
C SER A 115 -18.51 -0.66 -11.31
N GLU A 116 -19.65 -0.65 -12.00
CA GLU A 116 -20.05 0.50 -12.82
C GLU A 116 -20.23 1.77 -11.97
N GLU A 117 -20.72 1.64 -10.73
CA GLU A 117 -20.96 2.75 -9.81
C GLU A 117 -19.67 3.50 -9.45
N LEU A 118 -18.57 2.76 -9.25
CA LEU A 118 -17.26 3.31 -8.91
C LEU A 118 -16.47 3.83 -10.12
N GLY A 119 -16.87 3.49 -11.35
CA GLY A 119 -16.18 3.88 -12.58
C GLY A 119 -14.82 3.18 -12.75
N TYR A 120 -13.77 3.95 -13.02
CA TYR A 120 -12.39 3.50 -13.27
C TYR A 120 -11.65 3.06 -12.00
N VAL A 121 -12.33 2.37 -11.09
CA VAL A 121 -11.72 1.69 -9.94
C VAL A 121 -11.46 0.23 -10.30
N GLY A 122 -10.25 -0.25 -10.01
CA GLY A 122 -9.78 -1.57 -10.39
C GLY A 122 -9.94 -2.61 -9.29
N GLU A 123 -10.44 -3.78 -9.66
CA GLU A 123 -10.30 -5.04 -8.93
C GLU A 123 -9.13 -5.82 -9.52
N ILE A 124 -8.10 -6.11 -8.70
CA ILE A 124 -6.93 -6.89 -9.13
C ILE A 124 -7.35 -8.34 -9.33
N ILE A 125 -7.06 -8.87 -10.52
CA ILE A 125 -7.30 -10.27 -10.89
C ILE A 125 -6.00 -11.07 -10.83
N LYS A 126 -4.90 -10.45 -11.26
CA LYS A 126 -3.59 -11.11 -11.34
C LYS A 126 -2.47 -10.12 -11.09
N VAL A 127 -1.41 -10.62 -10.45
CA VAL A 127 -0.20 -9.86 -10.16
C VAL A 127 0.99 -10.46 -10.91
N ASN A 128 1.62 -9.69 -11.81
CA ASN A 128 2.88 -10.07 -12.43
C ASN A 128 4.07 -9.58 -11.60
N SER A 129 4.50 -10.38 -10.63
CA SER A 129 5.59 -10.02 -9.72
C SER A 129 7.01 -10.17 -10.30
N GLU A 130 7.17 -10.51 -11.58
CA GLU A 130 8.50 -10.72 -12.18
C GLU A 130 9.35 -9.45 -12.16
N ILE A 131 8.75 -8.30 -12.48
CA ILE A 131 9.45 -7.01 -12.47
C ILE A 131 9.96 -6.65 -11.07
N LEU A 132 9.18 -6.94 -10.03
CA LEU A 132 9.58 -6.69 -8.64
C LEU A 132 10.80 -7.55 -8.26
N ARG A 133 10.82 -8.82 -8.66
CA ARG A 133 11.97 -9.71 -8.43
C ARG A 133 13.23 -9.21 -9.13
N LYS A 134 13.11 -8.72 -10.37
CA LYS A 134 14.25 -8.16 -11.11
C LYS A 134 14.84 -6.94 -10.42
N ILE A 135 13.98 -6.02 -9.95
CA ILE A 135 14.41 -4.81 -9.25
C ILE A 135 15.09 -5.15 -7.92
N ILE A 136 14.49 -6.03 -7.12
CA ILE A 136 15.07 -6.48 -5.85
C ILE A 136 16.42 -7.19 -6.05
N ASN A 137 16.55 -8.02 -7.08
CA ASN A 137 17.80 -8.72 -7.39
C ASN A 137 18.93 -7.76 -7.81
N ASN A 138 18.61 -6.53 -8.22
CA ASN A 138 19.56 -5.47 -8.52
C ASN A 138 19.76 -4.52 -7.33
N ASP A 139 19.42 -4.95 -6.10
CA ASP A 139 19.51 -4.16 -4.86
C ASP A 139 18.83 -2.78 -4.95
N SER A 140 17.74 -2.69 -5.73
CA SER A 140 16.89 -1.50 -5.80
C SER A 140 15.55 -1.75 -5.09
N ILE A 141 15.01 -0.70 -4.48
CA ILE A 141 13.76 -0.71 -3.72
C ILE A 141 12.61 -0.36 -4.68
N PRO A 142 11.68 -1.30 -4.98
CA PRO A 142 10.53 -0.97 -5.80
C PRO A 142 9.59 -0.03 -5.06
N VAL A 143 9.19 1.07 -5.70
CA VAL A 143 8.19 2.04 -5.19
C VAL A 143 6.99 2.07 -6.14
N ILE A 144 5.84 1.57 -5.69
CA ILE A 144 4.69 1.29 -6.56
C ILE A 144 3.53 2.27 -6.31
N ALA A 145 3.11 2.94 -7.38
CA ALA A 145 1.84 3.63 -7.47
C ALA A 145 0.68 2.64 -7.80
N PRO A 146 -0.45 2.70 -7.06
CA PRO A 146 -1.52 1.70 -7.14
C PRO A 146 -2.47 1.96 -8.33
N LEU A 147 -1.98 1.72 -9.53
CA LEU A 147 -2.72 1.75 -10.79
C LEU A 147 -2.68 0.38 -11.45
N GLY A 148 -3.67 -0.01 -12.24
CA GLY A 148 -3.66 -1.29 -12.96
C GLY A 148 -4.15 -1.17 -14.39
N ILE A 149 -3.91 -2.23 -15.17
CA ILE A 149 -4.38 -2.36 -16.55
C ILE A 149 -5.71 -3.09 -16.56
N ASN A 150 -6.74 -2.46 -17.14
CA ASN A 150 -8.01 -3.12 -17.47
C ASN A 150 -7.79 -4.08 -18.64
N ILE A 151 -7.79 -5.38 -18.38
CA ILE A 151 -7.58 -6.41 -19.42
C ILE A 151 -8.86 -6.74 -20.21
N TYR A 152 -10.00 -6.13 -19.86
CA TYR A 152 -11.28 -6.33 -20.54
C TYR A 152 -11.69 -5.16 -21.43
N SER A 153 -10.92 -4.08 -21.44
CA SER A 153 -11.15 -2.95 -22.34
C SER A 153 -10.44 -3.17 -23.67
N ASN A 154 -11.14 -2.89 -24.77
CA ASN A 154 -10.57 -2.81 -26.11
C ASN A 154 -10.15 -1.37 -26.50
N LYS A 155 -10.37 -0.39 -25.62
CA LYS A 155 -10.04 1.01 -25.82
C LYS A 155 -8.89 1.40 -24.91
N THR A 156 -7.77 1.84 -25.48
CA THR A 156 -6.59 2.28 -24.74
C THR A 156 -6.91 3.34 -23.69
N GLU A 157 -7.85 4.24 -23.99
CA GLU A 157 -8.28 5.28 -23.05
C GLU A 157 -8.95 4.74 -21.79
N ASP A 158 -9.47 3.52 -21.79
CA ASP A 158 -10.16 2.90 -20.63
C ASP A 158 -9.29 1.86 -19.91
N ASN A 159 -8.01 1.76 -20.30
CA ASN A 159 -7.10 0.75 -19.78
C ASN A 159 -6.56 1.06 -18.38
N ILE A 160 -6.64 2.31 -17.92
CA ILE A 160 -6.06 2.71 -16.62
C ILE A 160 -7.15 2.63 -15.55
N LEU A 161 -6.87 1.88 -14.48
CA LEU A 161 -7.74 1.77 -13.33
C LEU A 161 -7.01 2.20 -12.05
N ASN A 162 -7.71 2.96 -11.21
CA ASN A 162 -7.27 3.36 -9.87
C ASN A 162 -7.51 2.22 -8.88
N ILE A 163 -6.51 1.86 -8.07
CA ILE A 163 -6.61 0.76 -7.11
C ILE A 163 -6.42 1.31 -5.69
N ASN A 164 -7.15 0.74 -4.72
CA ASN A 164 -6.88 1.01 -3.32
C ASN A 164 -5.45 0.57 -2.95
N ALA A 165 -4.65 1.49 -2.38
CA ALA A 165 -3.25 1.22 -2.03
C ALA A 165 -3.08 0.07 -1.02
N ASP A 166 -4.02 -0.09 -0.09
CA ASP A 166 -3.96 -1.17 0.89
C ASP A 166 -4.19 -2.52 0.20
N THR A 167 -5.16 -2.59 -0.71
CA THR A 167 -5.40 -3.76 -1.57
C THR A 167 -4.18 -4.08 -2.44
N ALA A 168 -3.59 -3.08 -3.10
CA ALA A 168 -2.38 -3.28 -3.91
C ALA A 168 -1.22 -3.88 -3.09
N ALA A 169 -0.99 -3.35 -1.88
CA ALA A 169 0.03 -3.87 -0.96
C ALA A 169 -0.26 -5.31 -0.52
N SER A 170 -1.52 -5.62 -0.22
CA SER A 170 -1.97 -6.98 0.10
C SER A 170 -1.66 -7.97 -1.04
N PHE A 171 -2.04 -7.62 -2.27
CA PHE A 171 -1.82 -8.47 -3.43
C PHE A 171 -0.33 -8.69 -3.73
N ILE A 172 0.50 -7.65 -3.60
CA ILE A 172 1.97 -7.78 -3.68
C ILE A 172 2.50 -8.69 -2.56
N SER A 173 2.08 -8.47 -1.31
CA SER A 173 2.50 -9.27 -0.16
C SER A 173 2.25 -10.75 -0.37
N ASN A 174 1.04 -11.10 -0.82
CA ASN A 174 0.66 -12.48 -1.08
C ASN A 174 1.53 -13.10 -2.20
N ASN A 175 1.64 -12.41 -3.34
CA ASN A 175 2.39 -12.92 -4.51
C ASN A 175 3.90 -12.97 -4.32
N MET A 176 4.46 -12.07 -3.52
CA MET A 176 5.87 -12.05 -3.16
C MET A 176 6.20 -12.92 -1.94
N ARG A 177 5.17 -13.50 -1.30
CA ARG A 177 5.30 -14.31 -0.08
C ARG A 177 6.06 -13.57 1.02
N SER A 178 5.73 -12.29 1.23
CA SER A 178 6.45 -11.46 2.21
C SER A 178 6.23 -11.94 3.64
N GLU A 179 7.28 -11.81 4.45
CA GLU A 179 7.25 -12.15 5.88
C GLU A 179 6.35 -11.15 6.65
N LYS A 180 6.42 -9.88 6.27
CA LYS A 180 5.69 -8.78 6.88
C LYS A 180 5.00 -7.92 5.82
N LEU A 181 3.72 -7.65 6.04
CA LEU A 181 2.96 -6.58 5.39
C LEU A 181 2.71 -5.48 6.43
N ILE A 182 3.27 -4.29 6.23
CA ILE A 182 3.23 -3.21 7.22
C ILE A 182 2.43 -2.05 6.64
N PHE A 183 1.37 -1.65 7.32
CA PHE A 183 0.58 -0.47 7.01
C PHE A 183 1.00 0.67 7.93
N LEU A 184 1.70 1.65 7.38
CA LEU A 184 1.95 2.93 8.04
C LEU A 184 0.72 3.81 7.87
N THR A 185 0.07 4.14 8.98
CA THR A 185 -1.19 4.88 9.02
C THR A 185 -1.12 6.00 10.05
N ASP A 186 -2.16 6.83 10.14
CA ASP A 186 -2.32 7.92 11.11
C ASP A 186 -3.16 7.52 12.34
N VAL A 187 -3.21 6.23 12.65
CA VAL A 187 -3.88 5.67 13.83
C VAL A 187 -2.97 4.67 14.53
N GLU A 188 -3.13 4.54 15.83
CA GLU A 188 -2.30 3.66 16.68
C GLU A 188 -2.39 2.19 16.28
N GLY A 189 -3.54 1.75 15.77
CA GLY A 189 -3.80 0.37 15.38
C GLY A 189 -5.30 0.05 15.44
N VAL A 190 -5.63 -1.20 15.77
CA VAL A 190 -7.01 -1.67 15.96
C VAL A 190 -7.39 -1.50 17.42
N LEU A 191 -8.49 -0.79 17.67
CA LEU A 191 -9.00 -0.54 19.01
C LEU A 191 -10.15 -1.50 19.35
N ASP A 192 -10.24 -1.90 20.62
CA ASP A 192 -11.39 -2.65 21.15
C ASP A 192 -12.60 -1.71 21.42
N HIS A 193 -13.70 -2.29 21.90
CA HIS A 193 -14.91 -1.56 22.29
C HIS A 193 -14.68 -0.47 23.35
N ASN A 194 -13.62 -0.59 24.17
CA ASN A 194 -13.23 0.39 25.19
C ASN A 194 -12.19 1.38 24.66
N LYS A 195 -11.96 1.42 23.34
CA LYS A 195 -10.94 2.25 22.68
C LYS A 195 -9.51 1.93 23.14
N ARG A 196 -9.24 0.70 23.57
CA ARG A 196 -7.89 0.25 23.93
C ARG A 196 -7.25 -0.46 22.75
N LEU A 197 -5.96 -0.20 22.53
CA LEU A 197 -5.20 -0.84 21.47
C LEU A 197 -5.11 -2.36 21.67
N ILE A 198 -5.48 -3.10 20.63
CA ILE A 198 -5.29 -4.55 20.58
C ILE A 198 -3.95 -4.82 19.91
N SER A 199 -2.94 -5.20 20.69
CA SER A 199 -1.56 -5.37 20.19
C SER A 199 -1.39 -6.58 19.26
N LYS A 200 -2.24 -7.60 19.40
CA LYS A 200 -2.19 -8.83 18.61
C LYS A 200 -3.57 -9.42 18.37
N ILE A 201 -3.86 -9.78 17.14
CA ILE A 201 -5.10 -10.48 16.74
C ILE A 201 -4.78 -11.65 15.81
N THR A 202 -5.54 -12.73 15.95
CA THR A 202 -5.52 -13.85 14.99
C THR A 202 -6.44 -13.55 13.79
N LYS A 203 -6.26 -14.25 12.67
CA LYS A 203 -7.20 -14.18 11.52
C LYS A 203 -8.67 -14.39 11.92
N SER A 204 -8.92 -15.32 12.84
CA SER A 204 -10.26 -15.61 13.35
C SER A 204 -10.82 -14.41 14.12
N GLN A 205 -10.03 -13.85 15.05
CA GLN A 205 -10.44 -12.67 15.83
C GLN A 205 -10.64 -11.44 14.94
N ALA A 206 -9.78 -11.23 13.95
CA ALA A 206 -9.95 -10.14 12.98
C ALA A 206 -11.27 -10.28 12.19
N THR A 207 -11.61 -11.50 11.78
CA THR A 207 -12.88 -11.80 11.10
C THR A 207 -14.09 -11.56 12.01
N GLU A 208 -13.99 -11.90 13.29
CA GLU A 208 -15.03 -11.64 14.28
C GLU A 208 -15.22 -10.14 14.54
N LEU A 209 -14.12 -9.38 14.68
CA LEU A 209 -14.17 -7.93 14.84
C LEU A 209 -14.82 -7.23 13.64
N LEU A 210 -14.62 -7.74 12.41
CA LEU A 210 -15.29 -7.23 11.21
C LEU A 210 -16.80 -7.48 11.27
N LYS A 211 -17.22 -8.66 11.73
CA LYS A 211 -18.64 -9.04 11.84
C LYS A 211 -19.37 -8.34 12.99
N SER A 212 -18.67 -8.01 14.07
CA SER A 212 -19.28 -7.40 15.25
C SER A 212 -19.61 -5.91 15.06
N GLY A 213 -19.09 -5.27 14.00
CA GLY A 213 -19.26 -3.85 13.74
C GLY A 213 -18.43 -2.93 14.63
N ILE A 214 -17.53 -3.47 15.46
CA ILE A 214 -16.57 -2.68 16.27
C ILE A 214 -15.63 -1.90 15.34
N ILE A 215 -15.20 -2.53 14.25
CA ILE A 215 -14.39 -1.90 13.21
C ILE A 215 -15.31 -1.12 12.27
N SER A 216 -14.96 0.12 11.97
CA SER A 216 -15.73 0.98 11.07
C SER A 216 -14.84 1.78 10.11
N GLY A 217 -15.49 2.36 9.08
CA GLY A 217 -14.85 3.25 8.12
C GLY A 217 -13.66 2.62 7.39
N GLY A 218 -12.58 3.39 7.23
CA GLY A 218 -11.38 2.96 6.51
C GLY A 218 -10.59 1.82 7.16
N MET A 219 -10.93 1.40 8.38
CA MET A 219 -10.27 0.27 9.03
C MET A 219 -10.80 -1.08 8.51
N ILE A 220 -12.04 -1.15 8.02
CA ILE A 220 -12.61 -2.35 7.39
C ILE A 220 -11.75 -2.82 6.21
N PRO A 221 -11.56 -2.01 5.13
CA PRO A 221 -10.78 -2.44 3.98
C PRO A 221 -9.31 -2.71 4.33
N LYS A 222 -8.79 -2.07 5.40
CA LYS A 222 -7.41 -2.29 5.87
C LYS A 222 -7.24 -3.67 6.50
N ILE A 223 -8.18 -4.09 7.34
CA ILE A 223 -8.13 -5.42 7.96
C ILE A 223 -8.40 -6.51 6.92
N GLU A 224 -9.31 -6.27 5.98
CA GLU A 224 -9.52 -7.18 4.83
C GLU A 224 -8.23 -7.33 4.00
N ALA A 225 -7.52 -6.22 3.72
CA ALA A 225 -6.22 -6.23 3.05
C ALA A 225 -5.16 -6.96 3.89
N CYS A 226 -5.10 -6.77 5.20
CA CYS A 226 -4.21 -7.53 6.07
C CYS A 226 -4.46 -9.04 5.94
N LEU A 227 -5.72 -9.47 6.05
CA LEU A 227 -6.12 -10.89 6.00
C LEU A 227 -5.79 -11.53 4.64
N ASN A 228 -6.03 -10.82 3.55
CA ASN A 228 -5.69 -11.29 2.20
C ASN A 228 -4.15 -11.35 2.00
N GLY A 229 -3.42 -10.35 2.50
CA GLY A 229 -1.98 -10.22 2.25
C GLY A 229 -1.12 -11.26 2.97
N ILE A 230 -1.63 -11.88 4.03
CA ILE A 230 -0.90 -12.84 4.87
C ILE A 230 -1.35 -14.29 4.67
N GLN A 231 -2.05 -14.59 3.57
CA GLN A 231 -2.43 -15.97 3.23
C GLN A 231 -1.22 -16.89 3.06
N ASN A 232 -0.06 -16.33 2.69
CA ASN A 232 1.21 -17.05 2.53
C ASN A 232 1.88 -17.52 3.83
N GLY A 233 1.35 -17.14 5.01
CA GLY A 233 1.91 -17.48 6.33
C GLY A 233 2.73 -16.37 7.01
N GLY A 234 2.86 -15.20 6.37
CA GLY A 234 3.44 -14.00 6.96
C GLY A 234 2.55 -13.33 8.03
N SER A 235 2.95 -12.14 8.46
CA SER A 235 2.19 -11.33 9.43
C SER A 235 1.88 -9.94 8.87
N ALA A 236 0.75 -9.37 9.28
CA ALA A 236 0.39 -8.00 8.94
C ALA A 236 0.50 -7.11 10.17
N HIS A 237 0.89 -5.86 9.97
CA HIS A 237 1.10 -4.89 11.05
C HIS A 237 0.40 -3.60 10.66
N ILE A 238 -0.44 -3.07 11.55
CA ILE A 238 -1.04 -1.74 11.42
C ILE A 238 -0.40 -0.89 12.50
N ILE A 239 0.39 0.10 12.10
CA ILE A 239 1.20 0.90 13.01
C ILE A 239 1.04 2.39 12.70
N ASP A 240 1.20 3.23 13.73
CA ASP A 240 1.22 4.66 13.56
C ASP A 240 2.54 5.10 12.92
N GLY A 241 2.46 5.59 11.68
CA GLY A 241 3.62 6.06 10.93
C GLY A 241 4.06 7.47 11.30
N ARG A 242 3.34 8.17 12.19
CA ARG A 242 3.71 9.52 12.64
C ARG A 242 4.81 9.49 13.71
N ASP A 243 4.94 8.35 14.39
CA ASP A 243 5.94 8.14 15.43
C ASP A 243 7.30 7.84 14.81
N SER A 244 8.30 8.68 15.14
CA SER A 244 9.67 8.48 14.67
C SER A 244 10.21 7.12 15.13
N GLY A 245 10.76 6.36 14.20
CA GLY A 245 11.31 5.03 14.40
C GLY A 245 10.26 3.91 14.47
N ALA A 246 8.96 4.17 14.24
CA ALA A 246 7.93 3.15 14.31
C ALA A 246 8.20 1.98 13.35
N LEU A 247 8.53 2.28 12.08
CA LEU A 247 8.83 1.24 11.10
C LEU A 247 10.04 0.38 11.53
N LEU A 248 11.11 1.03 12.02
CA LEU A 248 12.30 0.36 12.55
C LEU A 248 11.92 -0.65 13.64
N GLN A 249 11.15 -0.20 14.63
CA GLN A 249 10.70 -1.02 15.74
C GLN A 249 9.83 -2.20 15.28
N CYS A 250 8.97 -2.00 14.27
CA CYS A 250 8.15 -3.06 13.68
C CYS A 250 9.00 -4.17 13.02
N ILE A 251 10.04 -3.77 12.28
CA ILE A 251 10.96 -4.70 11.61
C ILE A 251 11.73 -5.51 12.65
N GLU A 252 12.17 -4.87 13.74
CA GLU A 252 12.83 -5.48 14.90
C GLU A 252 11.91 -6.36 15.78
N ASN A 253 10.64 -6.54 15.40
CA ASN A 253 9.64 -7.31 16.14
C ASN A 253 9.27 -6.76 17.53
N LYS A 254 9.47 -5.45 17.79
CA LYS A 254 8.91 -4.79 18.97
C LYS A 254 7.39 -4.75 18.89
N ILE A 255 6.73 -4.70 20.04
CA ILE A 255 5.26 -4.63 20.13
C ILE A 255 4.86 -3.17 19.93
N ILE A 256 4.48 -2.83 18.70
CA ILE A 256 3.90 -1.55 18.34
C ILE A 256 2.67 -1.76 17.47
N GLY A 257 1.67 -0.89 17.63
CA GLY A 257 0.37 -1.01 16.97
C GLY A 257 -0.28 -2.39 17.09
N THR A 258 -0.89 -2.87 16.01
CA THR A 258 -1.59 -4.17 15.97
C THR A 258 -0.92 -5.13 15.00
N LYS A 259 -0.51 -6.30 15.51
CA LYS A 259 -0.03 -7.43 14.72
C LYS A 259 -1.15 -8.44 14.43
N ILE A 260 -1.32 -8.80 13.17
CA ILE A 260 -2.27 -9.81 12.69
C ILE A 260 -1.51 -11.06 12.22
N ILE A 261 -1.91 -12.23 12.73
CA ILE A 261 -1.33 -13.55 12.39
C ILE A 261 -2.38 -14.60 12.05
#